data_AF-A0A948DN66-F1
#
_entry.id   AF-A0A948DN66-F1
#
_cell.length_a   1.000
_cell.length_b   1.000
_cell.length_c   1.000
_cell.angle_alpha   90.00
_cell.angle_beta   90.00
_cell.angle_gamma   90.00
#
_symmetry.space_group_name_H-M   'P 1'
#
loop_
_entity.id
_entity.type
_entity.pdbx_description
1 polymer ?
#
loop_
_entity_poly.entity_id
_entity_poly.type
_entity_poly.pdbx_seq_one_letter_code
_entity_poly.pdbx_strand_id
1 'polypeptide(L)' 'MKDTLIRALFNEHFVKAGIVPVELGRLFSRMYDFRQKSDYGDFVKIQPEKVNEWFEQAVAFINELDQIIEGSLG' A
#
# COMPACT_ATOMS: atom_id res chain seq x y z
N MET A 1 13.65 -7.43 7.46
CA MET A 1 13.85 -8.47 6.41
C MET A 1 12.54 -9.11 5.97
N LYS A 2 11.64 -9.56 6.88
CA LYS A 2 10.38 -10.21 6.53
C LYS A 2 9.42 -9.32 5.72
N ASP A 3 9.25 -8.08 6.13
CA ASP A 3 8.25 -7.20 5.53
C ASP A 3 8.60 -6.81 4.08
N THR A 4 9.90 -6.78 3.74
CA THR A 4 10.38 -6.41 2.39
C THR A 4 10.00 -7.47 1.35
N LEU A 5 9.92 -8.73 1.77
CA LEU A 5 9.53 -9.85 0.91
C LEU A 5 8.04 -9.75 0.53
N ILE A 6 7.18 -9.32 1.46
CA ILE A 6 5.75 -9.12 1.20
C ILE A 6 5.54 -8.09 0.09
N ARG A 7 6.25 -6.96 0.16
CA ARG A 7 6.20 -5.93 -0.88
C ARG A 7 6.72 -6.42 -2.22
N ALA A 8 7.79 -7.21 -2.22
CA ALA A 8 8.34 -7.77 -3.46
C ALA A 8 7.36 -8.74 -4.11
N LEU A 9 6.80 -9.68 -3.35
CA LEU A 9 5.83 -10.66 -3.85
C LEU A 9 4.54 -9.99 -4.34
N PHE A 10 4.05 -8.96 -3.65
CA PHE A 10 2.88 -8.20 -4.10
C PHE A 10 3.10 -7.56 -5.47
N ASN A 11 4.25 -6.90 -5.66
CA ASN A 11 4.59 -6.28 -6.94
C ASN A 11 4.81 -7.34 -8.04
N GLU A 12 5.45 -8.45 -7.74
CA GLU A 12 5.73 -9.51 -8.72
C GLU A 12 4.47 -10.21 -9.20
N HIS A 13 3.61 -10.64 -8.27
CA HIS A 13 2.51 -11.53 -8.61
C HIS A 13 1.20 -10.82 -8.96
N PHE A 14 1.03 -9.57 -8.54
CA PHE A 14 -0.24 -8.85 -8.73
C PHE A 14 -0.06 -7.64 -9.63
N VAL A 15 0.98 -6.83 -9.41
CA VAL A 15 1.20 -5.61 -10.20
C VAL A 15 1.78 -5.93 -11.57
N LYS A 16 2.90 -6.65 -11.64
CA LYS A 16 3.52 -7.02 -12.93
C LYS A 16 2.67 -8.01 -13.74
N ALA A 17 1.85 -8.81 -13.07
CA ALA A 17 0.89 -9.68 -13.73
C ALA A 17 -0.31 -8.92 -14.34
N GLY A 18 -0.42 -7.61 -14.10
CA GLY A 18 -1.52 -6.78 -14.62
C GLY A 18 -2.85 -6.93 -13.89
N ILE A 19 -2.88 -7.69 -12.78
CA ILE A 19 -4.08 -7.91 -11.96
C ILE A 19 -4.40 -6.65 -11.14
N VAL A 20 -3.36 -6.00 -10.62
CA VAL A 20 -3.46 -4.75 -9.86
C VAL A 20 -2.82 -3.61 -10.65
N PRO A 21 -3.51 -2.46 -10.84
CA PRO A 21 -2.93 -1.27 -11.46
C PRO A 21 -1.61 -0.84 -10.81
N VAL A 22 -0.67 -0.35 -11.63
CA VAL A 22 0.67 0.08 -11.19
C VAL A 22 0.59 1.18 -10.13
N GLU A 23 -0.41 2.02 -10.21
CA GLU A 23 -0.70 3.16 -9.35
C GLU A 23 -1.02 2.70 -7.92
N LEU A 24 -1.79 1.61 -7.79
CA LEU A 24 -2.07 0.95 -6.52
C LEU A 24 -0.81 0.26 -5.98
N GLY A 25 -0.01 -0.37 -6.85
CA GLY A 25 1.32 -0.93 -6.49
C GLY A 25 2.29 0.11 -5.90
N ARG A 26 2.32 1.30 -6.50
CA ARG A 26 3.11 2.44 -6.01
C ARG A 26 2.56 2.98 -4.69
N LEU A 27 1.25 3.06 -4.54
CA LEU A 27 0.60 3.50 -3.29
C LEU A 27 0.96 2.56 -2.14
N PHE A 28 0.82 1.24 -2.34
CA PHE A 28 1.21 0.24 -1.35
C PHE A 28 2.67 0.39 -0.92
N SER A 29 3.57 0.59 -1.89
CA SER A 29 5.00 0.75 -1.62
C SER A 29 5.32 2.02 -0.82
N ARG A 30 4.65 3.15 -1.12
CA ARG A 30 4.78 4.40 -0.35
C ARG A 30 4.29 4.24 1.10
N MET A 31 3.11 3.64 1.28
CA MET A 31 2.54 3.41 2.62
C MET A 31 3.40 2.49 3.46
N TYR A 32 3.98 1.47 2.82
CA TYR A 32 4.95 0.59 3.44
C TYR A 32 6.19 1.34 3.94
N ASP A 33 6.75 2.25 3.13
CA ASP A 33 7.90 3.06 3.52
C ASP A 33 7.55 4.06 4.64
N PHE A 34 6.33 4.63 4.65
CA PHE A 34 5.87 5.49 5.74
C PHE A 34 5.77 4.75 7.07
N ARG A 35 5.23 3.53 7.06
CA ARG A 35 5.21 2.68 8.26
C ARG A 35 6.62 2.45 8.81
N GLN A 36 7.57 2.08 7.94
CA GLN A 36 8.95 1.88 8.36
C GLN A 36 9.60 3.17 8.90
N LYS A 37 9.32 4.32 8.29
CA LYS A 37 9.86 5.61 8.75
C LYS A 37 9.28 6.07 10.08
N SER A 38 8.01 5.75 10.36
CA SER A 38 7.36 6.06 11.64
C SER A 38 8.01 5.33 12.82
N ASP A 39 8.58 4.14 12.60
CA ASP A 39 9.16 3.31 13.66
C ASP A 39 10.65 3.61 13.95
N TYR A 40 11.33 4.42 13.12
CA TYR A 40 12.79 4.63 13.21
C TYR A 40 13.25 6.09 13.15
N GLY A 41 12.34 7.07 13.20
CA GLY A 41 12.68 8.49 13.10
C GLY A 41 12.39 9.26 14.38
N ASP A 42 13.41 9.48 15.22
CA ASP A 42 13.35 10.33 16.43
C ASP A 42 12.91 11.80 16.16
N PHE A 43 12.74 12.21 14.89
CA PHE A 43 12.41 13.58 14.50
C PHE A 43 11.23 13.74 13.51
N VAL A 44 10.48 12.67 13.19
CA VAL A 44 9.36 12.79 12.24
C VAL A 44 8.09 13.22 12.98
N LYS A 45 7.82 14.53 13.04
CA LYS A 45 6.49 15.04 13.40
C LYS A 45 5.54 14.81 12.21
N ILE A 46 4.86 13.68 12.23
CA ILE A 46 3.76 13.41 11.29
C ILE A 46 2.58 14.30 11.70
N GLN A 47 2.13 15.16 10.80
CA GLN A 47 0.99 16.04 11.04
C GLN A 47 -0.32 15.23 10.97
N PRO A 48 -1.30 15.46 11.87
CA PRO A 48 -2.59 14.75 11.86
C PRO A 48 -3.29 14.75 10.49
N GLU A 49 -3.18 15.86 9.76
CA GLU A 49 -3.76 16.03 8.43
C GLU A 49 -3.15 15.03 7.43
N LYS A 50 -1.84 14.77 7.54
CA LYS A 50 -1.16 13.77 6.72
C LYS A 50 -1.56 12.34 7.07
N VAL A 51 -1.81 12.07 8.34
CA VAL A 51 -2.33 10.76 8.77
C VAL A 51 -3.73 10.52 8.20
N ASN A 52 -4.61 11.52 8.25
CA ASN A 52 -5.95 11.42 7.66
C ASN A 52 -5.89 11.21 6.15
N GLU A 53 -5.04 11.95 5.43
CA GLU A 53 -4.84 11.78 3.99
C GLU A 53 -4.39 10.34 3.65
N TRP A 54 -3.46 9.79 4.43
CA TRP A 54 -3.01 8.41 4.25
C TRP A 54 -4.08 7.38 4.59
N PHE A 55 -4.88 7.65 5.62
CA PHE A 55 -5.98 6.77 6.01
C PHE A 55 -7.03 6.69 4.89
N GLU A 56 -7.43 7.82 4.32
CA GLU A 56 -8.34 7.87 3.17
C GLU A 56 -7.77 7.12 1.96
N GLN A 57 -6.47 7.30 1.66
CA GLN A 57 -5.80 6.55 0.60
C GLN A 57 -5.78 5.04 0.85
N ALA A 58 -5.62 4.61 2.11
CA ALA A 58 -5.63 3.21 2.47
C ALA A 58 -7.02 2.58 2.34
N VAL A 59 -8.08 3.30 2.75
CA VAL A 59 -9.47 2.87 2.56
C VAL A 59 -9.78 2.71 1.07
N ALA A 60 -9.42 3.71 0.25
CA ALA A 60 -9.61 3.64 -1.20
C ALA A 60 -8.86 2.44 -1.80
N PHE A 61 -7.61 2.21 -1.38
CA PHE A 61 -6.83 1.06 -1.85
C PHE A 61 -7.50 -0.29 -1.54
N ILE A 62 -8.05 -0.46 -0.33
CA ILE A 62 -8.75 -1.69 0.07
C ILE A 62 -9.99 -1.90 -0.80
N ASN A 63 -10.81 -0.86 -0.98
CA ASN A 63 -12.02 -0.95 -1.81
C ASN A 63 -11.71 -1.35 -3.26
N GLU A 64 -10.64 -0.81 -3.85
CA GLU A 64 -10.20 -1.17 -5.20
C GLU A 64 -9.74 -2.63 -5.29
N LEU A 65 -9.02 -3.13 -4.27
CA LEU A 65 -8.64 -4.54 -4.21
C LEU A 65 -9.85 -5.46 -4.04
N ASP A 66 -10.84 -5.07 -3.23
CA ASP A 66 -12.07 -5.84 -3.05
C ASP A 66 -12.81 -5.98 -4.38
N GLN A 67 -12.93 -4.90 -5.16
CA GLN A 67 -13.53 -4.96 -6.50
C GLN A 67 -12.77 -5.89 -7.45
N ILE A 68 -11.43 -5.87 -7.42
CA ILE A 68 -10.60 -6.77 -8.23
C ILE A 68 -10.82 -8.23 -7.82
N ILE A 69 -10.90 -8.51 -6.52
CA ILE A 69 -11.12 -9.87 -5.98
C ILE A 69 -12.51 -10.37 -6.35
N GLU A 70 -13.55 -9.56 -6.14
CA GLU A 70 -14.94 -9.88 -6.50
C GLU A 70 -15.08 -10.15 -8.00
N GLY A 71 -14.47 -9.31 -8.84
CA GLY A 71 -14.47 -9.49 -10.29
C GLY A 71 -13.67 -10.73 -10.77
N SER A 72 -12.76 -11.25 -9.95
CA SER A 72 -11.97 -12.45 -10.25
C SER A 72 -12.61 -13.76 -9.77
N LEU A 73 -13.63 -13.68 -8.92
CA LEU A 73 -14.39 -14.83 -8.39
C LEU A 73 -15.68 -15.12 -9.18
N GLY A 74 -16.00 -14.29 -10.17
CA GLY A 74 -17.16 -14.42 -11.07
C GLY A 74 -16.88 -15.23 -12.33
#